data_AF-A0A1V5BES5-F1
#
_entry.id   AF-A0A1V5BES5-F1
#
_cell.length_a   1.000
_cell.length_b   1.000
_cell.length_c   1.000
_cell.angle_alpha   90.00
_cell.angle_beta   90.00
_cell.angle_gamma   90.00
#
_symmetry.space_group_name_H-M   'P 1'
#
loop_
_entity.id
_entity.type
_entity.pdbx_description
1 polymer ?
#
loop_
_entity_poly.entity_id
_entity_poly.type
_entity_poly.pdbx_seq_one_letter_code
_entity_poly.pdbx_strand_id
1 'polypeptide(L)' 'MREYTTVVRVFSGGKVTIPKSIRDAMRLKDGDLVEITIRIVEEDQDRETAKPPA' A
#
# COMPACT_ATOMS: atom_id res chain seq x y z
N MET A 1 17.60 8.25 1.31
CA MET A 1 16.53 7.38 0.75
C MET A 1 15.20 7.98 1.16
N ARG A 2 14.23 8.09 0.24
CA ARG A 2 12.85 8.42 0.60
C ARG A 2 12.11 7.09 0.81
N GLU A 3 11.65 6.86 2.02
CA GLU A 3 10.84 5.69 2.37
C GLU A 3 9.36 6.08 2.32
N TYR A 4 8.54 5.26 1.69
CA TYR A 4 7.08 5.42 1.65
C TYR A 4 6.46 4.17 2.27
N THR A 5 5.84 4.33 3.43
CA THR A 5 5.15 3.24 4.14
C THR A 5 3.65 3.41 3.98
N THR A 6 2.96 2.36 3.54
CA THR A 6 1.49 2.31 3.53
C THR A 6 1.04 0.94 3.98
N VAL A 7 -0.08 0.89 4.70
CA VAL A 7 -0.77 -0.36 4.98
C VAL A 7 -1.61 -0.70 3.76
N VAL A 8 -1.43 -1.90 3.21
CA VAL A 8 -2.20 -2.41 2.07
C VAL A 8 -2.63 -3.83 2.36
N ARG A 9 -3.83 -4.19 1.89
CA ARG A 9 -4.32 -5.57 1.99
C ARG A 9 -3.62 -6.44 0.95
N VAL A 10 -3.25 -7.64 1.37
CA VAL A 10 -2.75 -8.68 0.47
C VAL A 10 -3.95 -9.30 -0.27
N PHE A 11 -3.88 -9.32 -1.60
CA PHE A 11 -4.90 -9.93 -2.45
C PHE A 11 -4.62 -11.41 -2.71
N SER A 12 -5.56 -12.09 -3.40
CA SER A 12 -5.43 -13.50 -3.80
C SER A 12 -4.10 -13.76 -4.53
N GLY A 13 -3.42 -14.84 -4.14
CA GLY A 13 -2.11 -15.19 -4.71
C GLY A 13 -0.95 -14.38 -4.14
N GLY A 14 -1.11 -13.73 -2.98
CA GLY A 14 -0.02 -13.05 -2.27
C GLY A 14 0.42 -11.74 -2.92
N LYS A 15 -0.41 -11.14 -3.78
CA LYS A 15 -0.08 -9.90 -4.49
C LYS A 15 -0.45 -8.68 -3.65
N VAL A 16 0.43 -7.69 -3.64
CA VAL A 16 0.16 -6.35 -3.10
C VAL A 16 0.17 -5.33 -4.22
N THR A 17 -0.73 -4.37 -4.16
CA THR A 17 -0.80 -3.27 -5.15
C THR A 17 -0.09 -2.06 -4.59
N ILE A 18 0.92 -1.56 -5.31
CA ILE A 18 1.55 -0.27 -5.01
C ILE A 18 0.60 0.85 -5.48
N PRO A 19 0.09 1.69 -4.55
CA PRO A 19 -0.79 2.80 -4.90
C PRO A 19 -0.16 3.76 -5.91
N LYS A 20 -1.00 4.36 -6.76
CA LYS A 20 -0.55 5.30 -7.81
C LYS A 20 0.28 6.46 -7.24
N SER A 21 -0.12 7.02 -6.10
CA SER A 21 0.61 8.14 -5.48
C SER A 21 2.06 7.80 -5.14
N ILE A 22 2.34 6.58 -4.68
CA ILE A 22 3.70 6.12 -4.38
C ILE A 22 4.46 5.86 -5.68
N ARG A 23 3.80 5.22 -6.65
CA ARG A 23 4.37 4.96 -7.98
C ARG A 23 4.82 6.25 -8.67
N ASP A 24 3.99 7.27 -8.63
CA ASP A 24 4.26 8.58 -9.25
C ASP A 24 5.35 9.34 -8.48
N ALA A 25 5.31 9.32 -7.14
CA ALA A 25 6.32 9.98 -6.29
C ALA A 25 7.71 9.36 -6.44
N MET A 26 7.79 8.04 -6.61
CA MET A 26 9.04 7.31 -6.81
C MET A 26 9.41 7.12 -8.29
N ARG A 27 8.53 7.54 -9.21
CA ARG A 27 8.66 7.33 -10.67
C ARG A 27 8.93 5.86 -11.04
N LEU A 28 8.29 4.94 -10.31
CA LEU A 28 8.39 3.50 -10.54
C LEU A 28 7.78 3.13 -11.90
N LYS A 29 8.49 2.30 -12.65
CA LYS A 29 8.09 1.80 -13.96
C LYS A 29 7.96 0.28 -13.95
N ASP A 30 7.22 -0.23 -14.92
CA ASP A 30 7.13 -1.67 -15.14
C ASP A 30 8.53 -2.22 -15.49
N GLY A 31 8.97 -3.21 -14.72
CA GLY A 31 10.31 -3.81 -14.85
C GLY A 31 11.33 -3.34 -13.80
N ASP A 32 11.00 -2.34 -12.98
CA ASP A 32 11.88 -1.93 -11.89
C ASP A 32 11.89 -2.99 -10.77
N LEU A 33 13.09 -3.31 -10.28
CA LEU A 33 13.29 -4.13 -9.09
C LEU A 33 13.12 -3.27 -7.84
N VAL A 34 12.32 -3.75 -6.90
CA VAL A 34 12.06 -3.09 -5.62
C VAL A 34 12.35 -4.03 -4.46
N GLU A 35 12.92 -3.49 -3.38
CA GLU A 35 13.05 -4.20 -2.12
C GLU A 35 11.76 -4.01 -1.30
N ILE A 36 11.22 -5.10 -0.75
CA ILE A 36 9.96 -5.08 0.01
C ILE A 36 10.24 -5.54 1.44
N THR A 37 9.86 -4.72 2.42
CA THR A 37 9.82 -5.11 3.84
C THR A 37 8.37 -5.31 4.26
N ILE A 38 8.03 -6.52 4.71
CA ILE A 38 6.67 -6.89 5.13
C ILE A 38 6.59 -6.83 6.66
N ARG A 39 5.61 -6.10 7.18
CA ARG A 39 5.24 -6.10 8.61
C ARG A 39 3.75 -6.39 8.70
N ILE A 40 3.39 -7.47 9.38
CA ILE A 40 1.99 -7.78 9.66
C ILE A 40 1.52 -6.78 10.71
N VAL A 41 0.53 -5.97 10.34
CA VAL A 41 -0.17 -5.09 11.28
C VAL A 41 -1.45 -5.81 11.71
N GLU A 42 -1.62 -5.94 13.02
CA GLU A 42 -2.89 -6.37 13.59
C GLU A 42 -3.86 -5.18 13.48
N GLU A 43 -4.87 -5.31 12.63
CA GLU A 43 -5.94 -4.32 12.53
C GLU A 43 -6.87 -4.54 13.74
N ASP A 44 -6.73 -3.72 14.78
CA ASP A 44 -7.86 -3.44 15.68
C ASP A 44 -8.97 -2.86 14.77
N GLN A 45 -10.06 -3.61 14.65
CA GLN A 45 -11.15 -3.34 13.72
C GLN A 45 -11.98 -2.13 14.15
N ASP A 46 -11.45 -0.92 14.07
CA ASP A 46 -12.18 0.30 14.42
C ASP A 46 -11.86 1.45 13.46
N ARG A 47 -12.02 1.24 12.16
CA ARG A 47 -12.27 2.35 11.20
C ARG A 47 -13.37 1.98 10.22
N GLU A 48 -14.54 1.74 10.80
CA GLU A 48 -15.82 1.83 10.11
C GLU A 48 -16.00 3.25 9.53
N THR A 49 -16.34 3.29 8.25
CA THR A 49 -16.99 4.39 7.51
C THR A 49 -16.57 5.84 7.79
N ALA A 50 -15.82 6.42 6.85
CA ALA A 50 -16.00 7.82 6.46
C ALA A 50 -16.35 7.90 4.97
N LYS A 51 -17.55 7.44 4.61
CA LYS A 51 -18.22 7.98 3.42
C LYS A 51 -18.74 9.37 3.83
N PRO A 52 -18.43 10.44 3.06
CA PRO A 52 -18.97 11.75 3.37
C PRO A 52 -20.51 11.73 3.19
N PRO A 53 -21.27 12.39 4.07
CA PRO A 53 -22.71 12.53 3.90
C PRO A 53 -23.00 13.34 2.63
N ALA A 54 -24.01 12.89 1.87
CA ALA A 54 -24.59 13.61 0.75
C ALA A 54 -25.52 14.73 1.23
#